data_AF-A0A1M6DIB4-F1
#
_entry.id   AF-A0A1M6DIB4-F1
#
_cell.length_a   1.000
_cell.length_b   1.000
_cell.length_c   1.000
_cell.angle_alpha   90.00
_cell.angle_beta   90.00
_cell.angle_gamma   90.00
#
_symmetry.space_group_name_H-M   'P 1'
#
loop_
_entity.id
_entity.type
_entity.pdbx_description
1 polymer ?
#
loop_
_entity_poly.entity_id
_entity_poly.type
_entity_poly.pdbx_seq_one_letter_code
_entity_poly.pdbx_strand_id
1 'polypeptide(L)'
;MKSNHQPDPAWMREQGQKLLTLFNQALNQLQALPPDPQLANYAAFLHGQIYGLAIALHFLFPGSGNLGEKAALMVRPVLTEHRCECES
;
A
#
# COMPACT_ATOMS: atom_id res chain seq x y z
N MET A 1 -24.14 26.14 14.40
CA MET A 1 -24.16 25.49 13.06
C MET A 1 -22.86 24.72 12.90
N LYS A 2 -22.90 23.37 12.94
CA LYS A 2 -21.73 22.56 12.61
C LYS A 2 -21.61 22.58 11.09
N SER A 3 -20.58 23.23 10.56
CA SER A 3 -20.23 23.14 9.15
C SER A 3 -19.89 21.68 8.86
N ASN A 4 -20.83 20.94 8.26
CA ASN A 4 -20.57 19.63 7.68
C ASN A 4 -19.72 19.89 6.43
N HIS A 5 -18.42 20.09 6.62
CA HIS A 5 -17.46 20.17 5.54
C HIS A 5 -17.22 18.75 5.05
N GLN A 6 -18.16 18.23 4.23
CA GLN A 6 -17.88 17.04 3.45
C GLN A 6 -16.71 17.37 2.53
N PRO A 7 -15.62 16.59 2.57
CA PRO A 7 -14.46 16.85 1.73
C PRO A 7 -14.86 16.76 0.26
N ASP A 8 -14.33 17.67 -0.55
CA ASP A 8 -14.57 17.73 -1.99
C ASP A 8 -14.24 16.36 -2.63
N PRO A 9 -15.20 15.72 -3.34
CA PRO A 9 -14.99 14.44 -4.03
C PRO A 9 -13.82 14.45 -5.03
N ALA A 10 -13.47 15.60 -5.62
CA ALA A 10 -12.30 15.71 -6.49
C ALA A 10 -11.00 15.65 -5.69
N TRP A 11 -10.91 16.42 -4.61
CA TRP A 11 -9.75 16.40 -3.71
C TRP A 11 -9.53 15.01 -3.09
N MET A 12 -10.59 14.35 -2.62
CA MET A 12 -10.50 12.98 -2.08
C MET A 12 -9.93 11.99 -3.11
N ARG A 13 -10.36 12.07 -4.37
CA ARG A 13 -9.81 11.22 -5.43
C ARG A 13 -8.32 11.47 -5.67
N GLU A 14 -7.90 12.73 -5.67
CA GLU A 14 -6.49 13.10 -5.82
C GLU A 14 -5.62 12.55 -4.68
N GLN A 15 -6.07 12.70 -3.43
CA GLN A 15 -5.33 12.19 -2.27
C GLN A 15 -5.26 10.66 -2.28
N GLY A 16 -6.37 9.98 -2.62
CA GLY A 16 -6.39 8.53 -2.76
C GLY A 16 -5.41 8.05 -3.84
N GLN A 17 -5.32 8.76 -4.96
CA GLN A 17 -4.37 8.44 -6.02
C GLN A 17 -2.91 8.63 -5.59
N LYS A 18 -2.61 9.69 -4.82
CA LYS A 18 -1.26 9.92 -4.26
C LYS A 18 -0.85 8.78 -3.32
N LEU A 19 -1.75 8.36 -2.44
CA LEU A 19 -1.52 7.24 -1.53
C LEU A 19 -1.32 5.93 -2.28
N LEU A 20 -2.11 5.67 -3.33
CA LEU A 20 -1.93 4.50 -4.19
C LEU A 20 -0.57 4.51 -4.91
N THR A 21 -0.09 5.68 -5.33
CA THR A 21 1.25 5.82 -5.94
C THR A 21 2.35 5.50 -4.93
N LEU A 22 2.28 6.03 -3.70
CA LEU A 22 3.25 5.72 -2.64
C LEU A 22 3.24 4.22 -2.30
N PHE A 23 2.05 3.63 -2.22
CA PHE A 23 1.86 2.21 -1.98
C PHE A 23 2.54 1.36 -3.06
N ASN A 24 2.33 1.70 -4.34
CA ASN A 24 3.01 1.06 -5.47
C ASN A 24 4.54 1.18 -5.40
N GLN A 25 5.05 2.36 -5.05
CA GLN A 25 6.49 2.60 -4.94
C GLN A 25 7.12 1.72 -3.84
N ALA A 26 6.49 1.64 -2.67
CA ALA A 26 6.97 0.80 -1.57
C ALA A 26 6.96 -0.69 -1.94
N LEU A 27 5.90 -1.15 -2.63
CA LEU A 27 5.80 -2.52 -3.16
C LEU A 27 6.93 -2.84 -4.14
N ASN A 28 7.17 -1.96 -5.11
CA ASN A 28 8.23 -2.14 -6.10
C ASN A 28 9.62 -2.16 -5.43
N GLN A 29 9.84 -1.30 -4.44
CA GLN A 29 11.08 -1.30 -3.66
C GLN A 29 11.28 -2.63 -2.93
N LEU A 30 10.23 -3.14 -2.25
CA LEU A 30 10.29 -4.40 -1.52
C LEU A 30 10.55 -5.59 -2.45
N GLN A 31 9.87 -5.64 -3.60
CA GLN A 31 10.04 -6.70 -4.59
C GLN A 31 11.42 -6.68 -5.24
N ALA A 32 12.03 -5.50 -5.39
CA ALA A 32 13.37 -5.34 -5.94
C ALA A 32 14.50 -5.63 -4.93
N LEU A 33 14.20 -5.86 -3.65
CA LEU A 33 15.24 -6.14 -2.65
C LEU A 33 15.91 -7.49 -2.93
N PRO A 34 17.25 -7.55 -3.00
CA PRO A 34 17.95 -8.82 -3.05
C PRO A 34 17.74 -9.60 -1.74
N PRO A 35 17.90 -10.93 -1.75
CA PRO A 35 17.93 -11.74 -0.54
C PRO A 35 19.23 -11.47 0.22
N ASP A 36 19.30 -10.33 0.90
CA ASP A 36 20.44 -9.87 1.70
C ASP A 36 20.00 -9.68 3.16
N PRO A 37 20.57 -10.44 4.12
CA PRO A 37 20.28 -10.28 5.55
C PRO A 37 20.52 -8.86 6.09
N GLN A 38 21.43 -8.08 5.49
CA GLN A 38 21.69 -6.70 5.92
C GLN A 38 20.50 -5.77 5.62
N LEU A 39 19.65 -6.15 4.66
CA LEU A 39 18.47 -5.40 4.27
C LEU A 39 17.21 -5.83 5.03
N ALA A 40 17.30 -6.78 5.96
CA ALA A 40 16.13 -7.30 6.70
C ALA A 40 15.35 -6.18 7.42
N ASN A 41 16.04 -5.23 8.05
CA ASN A 41 15.40 -4.09 8.71
C ASN A 41 14.69 -3.16 7.71
N TYR A 42 15.28 -2.98 6.52
CA TYR A 42 14.68 -2.15 5.48
C TYR A 42 13.47 -2.84 4.84
N ALA A 43 13.54 -4.16 4.63
CA ALA A 43 12.39 -4.96 4.22
C ALA A 43 11.25 -4.83 5.24
N ALA A 44 11.51 -5.05 6.54
CA ALA A 44 10.50 -4.90 7.59
C ALA A 44 9.87 -3.50 7.62
N PHE A 45 10.67 -2.45 7.42
CA PHE A 45 10.19 -1.08 7.27
C PHE A 45 9.25 -0.91 6.07
N LEU A 46 9.59 -1.45 4.90
CA LEU A 46 8.73 -1.41 3.72
C LEU A 46 7.44 -2.19 3.92
N HIS A 47 7.49 -3.37 4.57
CA HIS A 47 6.29 -4.13 4.95
C HIS A 47 5.35 -3.29 5.82
N GLY A 48 5.88 -2.60 6.84
CA GLY A 48 5.10 -1.72 7.71
C GLY A 48 4.44 -0.56 6.94
N GLN A 49 5.17 0.08 6.03
CA GLN A 49 4.63 1.14 5.19
C GLN A 49 3.51 0.65 4.27
N ILE A 50 3.72 -0.48 3.60
CA ILE A 50 2.73 -1.08 2.68
C ILE A 50 1.45 -1.40 3.44
N TYR A 51 1.56 -2.00 4.62
CA TYR A 51 0.40 -2.34 5.44
C TYR A 51 -0.35 -1.08 5.92
N GLY A 52 0.37 -0.08 6.42
CA GLY A 52 -0.22 1.20 6.85
C GLY A 52 -0.94 1.94 5.71
N LEU A 53 -0.33 1.96 4.52
CA LEU A 53 -0.92 2.57 3.32
C LEU A 53 -2.15 1.80 2.83
N ALA A 54 -2.15 0.46 2.89
CA ALA A 54 -3.32 -0.34 2.54
C ALA A 54 -4.50 -0.08 3.49
N ILE A 55 -4.23 -0.02 4.80
CA ILE A 55 -5.22 0.35 5.81
C ILE A 55 -5.75 1.75 5.52
N ALA A 56 -4.88 2.73 5.30
CA ALA A 56 -5.30 4.10 5.00
C ALA A 56 -6.16 4.17 3.74
N LEU A 57 -5.79 3.46 2.66
CA LEU A 57 -6.57 3.37 1.43
C LEU A 57 -7.95 2.73 1.65
N HIS A 58 -8.02 1.68 2.47
CA HIS A 58 -9.27 1.01 2.83
C HIS A 58 -10.22 1.90 3.64
N PHE A 59 -9.72 2.55 4.70
CA PHE A 59 -10.55 3.35 5.60
C PHE A 59 -10.91 4.72 5.06
N LEU A 60 -9.98 5.40 4.39
CA LEU A 60 -10.15 6.80 3.98
C LEU A 60 -10.76 6.92 2.58
N PHE A 61 -10.64 5.89 1.74
CA PHE A 61 -11.14 5.91 0.35
C PHE A 61 -12.01 4.68 0.02
N PRO A 62 -13.09 4.42 0.78
CA PRO A 62 -13.98 3.26 0.54
C PRO A 62 -14.90 3.42 -0.68
N GLY A 63 -14.92 4.60 -1.32
CA GLY A 63 -15.92 5.00 -2.33
C GLY A 63 -15.57 4.70 -3.80
N SER A 64 -16.34 5.32 -4.71
CA SER A 64 -16.32 5.11 -6.17
C SER A 64 -14.93 5.29 -6.78
N GLY A 65 -14.22 4.19 -6.98
CA GLY A 65 -12.81 4.12 -7.39
C GLY A 65 -12.12 2.85 -6.90
N ASN A 66 -12.71 2.21 -5.87
CA ASN A 66 -12.34 0.90 -5.36
C ASN A 66 -10.86 0.82 -4.92
N LEU A 67 -10.33 1.94 -4.42
CA LEU A 67 -8.90 2.07 -4.09
C LEU A 67 -8.52 1.18 -2.90
N GLY A 68 -9.41 1.06 -1.91
CA GLY A 68 -9.24 0.10 -0.81
C GLY A 68 -9.19 -1.36 -1.29
N GLU A 69 -10.03 -1.73 -2.26
CA GLU A 69 -10.06 -3.09 -2.80
C GLU A 69 -8.82 -3.37 -3.68
N LYS A 70 -8.39 -2.39 -4.48
CA LYS A 70 -7.12 -2.45 -5.23
C LYS A 70 -5.92 -2.60 -4.29
N ALA A 71 -5.86 -1.82 -3.22
CA ALA A 71 -4.81 -1.93 -2.21
C ALA A 71 -4.80 -3.31 -1.57
N ALA A 72 -5.96 -3.85 -1.17
CA ALA A 72 -6.08 -5.18 -0.59
C ALA A 72 -5.58 -6.29 -1.53
N LEU A 73 -5.92 -6.23 -2.83
CA LEU A 73 -5.43 -7.18 -3.84
C LEU A 73 -3.91 -7.12 -4.00
N MET A 74 -3.33 -5.92 -3.95
CA MET A 74 -1.90 -5.70 -4.12
C MET A 74 -1.06 -6.02 -2.88
N VAL A 75 -1.66 -6.10 -1.69
CA VAL A 75 -0.97 -6.53 -0.45
C VAL A 75 -0.75 -8.05 -0.42
N ARG A 76 -1.47 -8.85 -1.22
CA ARG A 76 -1.35 -10.32 -1.20
C ARG A 76 0.11 -10.82 -1.29
N PRO A 77 0.99 -10.31 -2.18
CA PRO A 77 2.39 -10.75 -2.27
C PRO A 77 3.21 -10.45 -1.00
N VAL A 78 2.84 -9.39 -0.27
CA VAL A 78 3.51 -8.93 0.95
C VAL A 78 3.11 -9.77 2.16
N LEU A 79 1.88 -10.30 2.17
CA LEU A 79 1.41 -11.23 3.20
C LEU A 79 1.90 -12.65 2.99
N THR A 80 2.13 -13.05 1.73
CA THR A 80 2.46 -14.44 1.44
C THR A 80 3.94 -14.75 1.49
N GLU A 81 4.85 -13.76 1.41
CA GLU A 81 6.33 -13.91 1.41
C GLU A 81 6.86 -15.22 0.77
N HIS A 82 6.16 -15.78 -0.22
CA HIS A 82 6.54 -17.01 -0.86
C HIS A 82 7.50 -16.62 -1.97
N ARG A 83 8.74 -16.34 -1.56
CA ARG A 83 9.87 -16.53 -2.46
C ARG A 83 9.96 -18.04 -2.67
N CYS A 84 9.55 -18.49 -3.85
CA CYS A 84 9.80 -19.87 -4.26
C CYS A 84 11.32 -20.00 -4.34
N GLU A 85 11.92 -20.58 -3.31
CA GLU A 85 13.31 -21.04 -3.32
C GLU A 85 13.35 -22.29 -4.20
N CYS A 86 13.22 -22.11 -5.52
CA CYS A 86 13.60 -23.16 -6.46
C CYS A 86 15.12 -23.14 -6.55
N GLU A 87 15.79 -23.81 -5.61
CA GLU A 87 17.16 -24.23 -5.82
C GLU A 87 17.21 -25.13 -7.06
N SER A 88 18.04 -24.74 -8.03
CA SER A 88 18.43 -25.53 -9.20
C SER A 88 19.93 -25.72 -9.19
#